data_AF-A0A2G9WQV0-F1
#
_entry.id   AF-A0A2G9WQV0-F1
#
_cell.length_a   1.000
_cell.length_b   1.000
_cell.length_c   1.000
_cell.angle_alpha   90.00
_cell.angle_beta   90.00
_cell.angle_gamma   90.00
#
_symmetry.space_group_name_H-M   'P 1'
#
loop_
_entity.id
_entity.type
_entity.pdbx_description
1 polymer ?
#
loop_
_entity_poly.entity_id
_entity_poly.type
_entity_poly.pdbx_seq_one_letter_code
_entity_poly.pdbx_strand_id
1 'polypeptide(L)'
;MVIAVSANLAPAPTSTDTNDLGLAFKGVPAFGKSLNASQAIIWRQKTQECAGTATDFAAKKRVAVRQLVAMVVMDAQLAPAGFFEGELKNAGLGIPRSKNPLAAAFAYHLKLDVANADKKKKADDSKALNRYASAGVRLLELARNAMPAQDGGIDITYDSAGVTMLMDIIESEGGVNKMALDSAADSSEHAEVIPLSSDAHTIRQSAMAKSLLGGAQGGGSGSLIFALALQSGGEEPKIARTLDLPPEAMPLVYSALDLADERIKLLAELFEVGEALVEEKTNILVNHEDDPNDSASPRRLASRQFVFHPDGKMTISPILNQSGVIIKVAPSVDLLGEPIQGHVRFQTYGRRRAAANIKDRKRRDAFDLEVTGPGDTEGIKRIKLTTSVAKDEQDRVADVGMLIEQVRSRTNNFPTIVSDSFRPTIQTGNLQGLIDKMVEIVPTVKKFRKDGAPVQLTLAAQSLSIACHKKIVSVPALSAPVCGTVNVHPDDFVAVTEALAQLPLKGTISASMDEHMVVFRFATALASYEVHLPSVSDKLQRSNRHIVKMSPVTWPRIGEPLANDGRPNDELPSDSTQASNDELPNV
;
A
#
# COMPACT_ATOMS: atom_id res chain seq x y z
N MET A 1 -13.71 54.29 -22.40
CA MET A 1 -14.98 53.76 -22.93
C MET A 1 -14.67 52.52 -23.75
N VAL A 2 -14.68 51.36 -23.11
CA VAL A 2 -14.96 50.05 -23.70
C VAL A 2 -15.68 49.29 -22.59
N ILE A 3 -16.88 48.82 -22.92
CA ILE A 3 -17.85 48.22 -22.01
C ILE A 3 -17.45 46.76 -21.78
N ALA A 4 -17.26 46.38 -20.51
CA ALA A 4 -17.09 45.00 -20.09
C ALA A 4 -18.44 44.28 -20.20
N VAL A 5 -18.49 43.23 -21.01
CA VAL A 5 -19.61 42.28 -21.04
C VAL A 5 -19.37 41.26 -19.94
N SER A 6 -19.98 41.48 -18.78
CA SER A 6 -20.13 40.47 -17.74
C SER A 6 -21.07 39.38 -18.23
N ALA A 7 -20.52 38.22 -18.60
CA ALA A 7 -21.32 37.01 -18.69
C ALA A 7 -21.63 36.54 -17.26
N ASN A 8 -22.77 36.98 -16.73
CA ASN A 8 -23.43 36.34 -15.60
C ASN A 8 -23.77 34.91 -16.01
N LEU A 9 -22.87 33.97 -15.74
CA LEU A 9 -23.24 32.56 -15.58
C LEU A 9 -24.06 32.49 -14.30
N ALA A 10 -25.38 32.52 -14.48
CA ALA A 10 -26.31 32.13 -13.44
C ALA A 10 -25.84 30.79 -12.84
N PRO A 11 -25.90 30.61 -11.51
CA PRO A 11 -25.67 29.30 -10.94
C PRO A 11 -26.66 28.34 -11.60
N ALA A 12 -26.14 27.31 -12.26
CA ALA A 12 -26.96 26.22 -12.75
C ALA A 12 -27.82 25.74 -11.58
N PRO A 13 -29.14 25.56 -11.78
CA PRO A 13 -30.00 25.11 -10.70
C PRO A 13 -29.40 23.83 -10.13
N THR A 14 -29.08 23.85 -8.84
CA THR A 14 -28.85 22.64 -8.06
C THR A 14 -30.07 21.76 -8.26
N SER A 15 -29.94 20.76 -9.12
CA SER A 15 -30.89 19.66 -9.18
C SER A 15 -30.74 18.89 -7.88
N THR A 16 -31.37 19.37 -6.83
CA THR A 16 -31.87 18.49 -5.79
C THR A 16 -32.88 17.58 -6.49
N ASP A 17 -32.40 16.46 -7.03
CA ASP A 17 -33.24 15.36 -7.46
C ASP A 17 -33.95 14.80 -6.22
N THR A 18 -35.05 15.45 -5.85
CA THR A 18 -36.04 14.98 -4.88
C THR A 18 -36.79 13.74 -5.40
N ASN A 19 -36.44 13.23 -6.59
CA ASN A 19 -37.03 12.03 -7.20
C ASN A 19 -36.31 10.71 -6.87
N ASP A 20 -35.13 10.72 -6.25
CA ASP A 20 -34.43 9.47 -5.90
C ASP A 20 -35.01 8.76 -4.66
N LEU A 21 -35.71 9.50 -3.79
CA LEU A 21 -36.39 8.97 -2.60
C LEU A 21 -37.74 8.29 -2.90
N GLY A 22 -38.38 8.60 -4.04
CA GLY A 22 -39.72 8.09 -4.37
C GLY A 22 -39.77 6.64 -4.90
N LEU A 23 -38.61 6.01 -5.09
CA LEU A 23 -38.47 4.67 -5.68
C LEU A 23 -37.87 3.63 -4.74
N ALA A 24 -37.16 4.05 -3.69
CA ALA A 24 -36.82 3.16 -2.58
C ALA A 24 -38.02 3.08 -1.63
N PHE A 25 -38.24 1.92 -1.01
CA PHE A 25 -39.38 1.57 -0.14
C PHE A 25 -40.73 1.20 -0.78
N LYS A 26 -40.86 1.07 -2.12
CA LYS A 26 -42.01 0.32 -2.67
C LYS A 26 -41.78 -1.17 -2.44
N GLY A 27 -42.47 -1.77 -1.47
CA GLY A 27 -42.54 -3.22 -1.29
C GLY A 27 -41.79 -3.82 -0.08
N VAL A 28 -41.28 -3.00 0.86
CA VAL A 28 -40.75 -3.53 2.14
C VAL A 28 -41.92 -3.96 3.03
N PRO A 29 -42.00 -5.23 3.46
CA PRO A 29 -43.04 -5.68 4.39
C PRO A 29 -42.90 -5.02 5.77
N ALA A 30 -43.99 -4.91 6.54
CA ALA A 30 -43.96 -4.37 7.90
C ALA A 30 -44.33 -5.45 8.93
N PHE A 31 -43.34 -6.19 9.42
CA PHE A 31 -43.55 -7.35 10.29
C PHE A 31 -43.06 -7.16 11.75
N GLY A 32 -42.45 -6.02 12.08
CA GLY A 32 -41.95 -5.75 13.43
C GLY A 32 -40.67 -6.55 13.76
N LYS A 33 -40.41 -6.85 15.05
CA LYS A 33 -39.14 -7.46 15.49
C LYS A 33 -39.05 -8.98 15.34
N SER A 34 -40.16 -9.69 15.21
CA SER A 34 -40.18 -11.16 15.20
C SER A 34 -41.07 -11.67 14.08
N LEU A 35 -40.48 -12.48 13.19
CA LEU A 35 -41.20 -13.06 12.05
C LEU A 35 -41.57 -14.50 12.37
N ASN A 36 -42.81 -14.88 12.05
CA ASN A 36 -43.18 -16.28 11.92
C ASN A 36 -42.70 -16.84 10.57
N ALA A 37 -42.83 -18.16 10.38
CA ALA A 37 -42.33 -18.84 9.19
C ALA A 37 -42.92 -18.31 7.87
N SER A 38 -44.21 -17.94 7.84
CA SER A 38 -44.84 -17.40 6.62
C SER A 38 -44.39 -15.98 6.31
N GLN A 39 -44.19 -15.15 7.35
CA GLN A 39 -43.64 -13.80 7.20
C GLN A 39 -42.18 -13.83 6.73
N ALA A 40 -41.37 -14.78 7.20
CA ALA A 40 -39.99 -14.97 6.74
C ALA A 40 -39.93 -15.34 5.24
N ILE A 41 -40.86 -16.18 4.75
CA ILE A 41 -40.98 -16.49 3.32
C ILE A 41 -41.32 -15.24 2.50
N ILE A 42 -42.28 -14.44 2.97
CA ILE A 42 -42.67 -13.19 2.30
C ILE A 42 -41.50 -12.20 2.28
N TRP A 43 -40.78 -12.06 3.40
CA TRP A 43 -39.59 -11.22 3.47
C TRP A 43 -38.55 -11.63 2.44
N ARG A 44 -38.21 -12.92 2.37
CA ARG A 44 -37.28 -13.46 1.38
C ARG A 44 -37.70 -13.19 -0.06
N GLN A 45 -38.98 -13.39 -0.37
CA GLN A 45 -39.52 -13.11 -1.70
C GLN A 45 -39.38 -11.61 -2.05
N LYS A 46 -39.64 -10.71 -1.10
CA LYS A 46 -39.43 -9.26 -1.30
C LYS A 46 -37.97 -8.89 -1.46
N THR A 47 -37.06 -9.56 -0.76
CA THR A 47 -35.62 -9.39 -0.96
C THR A 47 -35.20 -9.81 -2.38
N GLN A 48 -35.76 -10.90 -2.92
CA GLN A 48 -35.52 -11.33 -4.31
C GLN A 48 -36.10 -10.36 -5.35
N GLU A 49 -37.30 -9.83 -5.13
CA GLU A 49 -37.88 -8.78 -5.98
C GLU A 49 -37.01 -7.50 -5.98
N CYS A 50 -36.51 -7.12 -4.81
CA CYS A 50 -35.56 -6.00 -4.65
C CYS A 50 -34.25 -6.28 -5.40
N ALA A 51 -33.75 -7.51 -5.34
CA ALA A 51 -32.54 -7.93 -6.06
C ALA A 51 -32.70 -7.84 -7.58
N GLY A 52 -33.80 -8.36 -8.14
CA GLY A 52 -34.11 -8.25 -9.57
C GLY A 52 -34.16 -6.80 -10.05
N THR A 53 -34.77 -5.92 -9.23
CA THR A 53 -34.78 -4.48 -9.50
C THR A 53 -33.38 -3.87 -9.40
N ALA A 54 -32.57 -4.23 -8.42
CA ALA A 54 -31.22 -3.70 -8.26
C ALA A 54 -30.25 -4.16 -9.38
N THR A 55 -30.40 -5.38 -9.91
CA THR A 55 -29.59 -5.88 -11.04
C THR A 55 -29.91 -5.17 -12.35
N ASP A 56 -31.18 -4.84 -12.60
CA ASP A 56 -31.61 -4.11 -13.79
C ASP A 56 -31.19 -2.62 -13.76
N PHE A 57 -30.96 -2.07 -12.56
CA PHE A 57 -30.63 -0.66 -12.33
C PHE A 57 -29.21 -0.41 -11.78
N ALA A 58 -28.33 -1.42 -11.80
CA ALA A 58 -26.99 -1.38 -11.20
C ALA A 58 -26.10 -0.21 -11.69
N ALA A 59 -26.43 0.39 -12.83
CA ALA A 59 -25.73 1.55 -13.37
C ALA A 59 -26.32 2.93 -12.98
N LYS A 60 -27.49 3.02 -12.31
CA LYS A 60 -28.22 4.30 -12.21
C LYS A 60 -28.85 4.67 -10.85
N LYS A 61 -28.99 3.79 -9.84
CA LYS A 61 -29.72 4.15 -8.59
C LYS A 61 -29.07 3.61 -7.30
N ARG A 62 -28.35 4.47 -6.57
CA ARG A 62 -27.61 4.15 -5.34
C ARG A 62 -28.48 3.60 -4.21
N VAL A 63 -29.68 4.16 -4.05
CA VAL A 63 -30.59 3.84 -2.94
C VAL A 63 -31.12 2.40 -3.04
N ALA A 64 -31.38 1.90 -4.25
CA ALA A 64 -31.84 0.52 -4.48
C ALA A 64 -30.77 -0.51 -4.10
N VAL A 65 -29.50 -0.22 -4.40
CA VAL A 65 -28.37 -1.09 -4.02
C VAL A 65 -28.18 -1.11 -2.50
N ARG A 66 -28.31 0.03 -1.82
CA ARG A 66 -28.26 0.10 -0.35
C ARG A 66 -29.41 -0.69 0.29
N GLN A 67 -30.64 -0.52 -0.23
CA GLN A 67 -31.82 -1.25 0.24
C GLN A 67 -31.64 -2.77 0.08
N LEU A 68 -31.14 -3.21 -1.09
CA LEU A 68 -30.84 -4.63 -1.33
C LEU A 68 -29.85 -5.18 -0.30
N VAL A 69 -28.71 -4.51 -0.09
CA VAL A 69 -27.68 -4.98 0.85
C VAL A 69 -28.25 -5.07 2.27
N ALA A 70 -29.01 -4.07 2.71
CA ALA A 70 -29.69 -4.09 4.00
C ALA A 70 -30.67 -5.28 4.12
N MET A 71 -31.54 -5.48 3.12
CA MET A 71 -32.55 -6.55 3.14
C MET A 71 -31.92 -7.96 3.11
N VAL A 72 -30.81 -8.15 2.38
CA VAL A 72 -30.08 -9.44 2.36
C VAL A 72 -29.42 -9.72 3.71
N VAL A 73 -28.82 -8.73 4.36
CA VAL A 73 -28.23 -8.89 5.71
C VAL A 73 -29.31 -9.23 6.74
N MET A 74 -30.49 -8.61 6.64
CA MET A 74 -31.64 -8.95 7.49
C MET A 74 -32.18 -10.36 7.20
N ASP A 75 -32.37 -10.74 5.93
CA ASP A 75 -32.85 -12.09 5.58
C ASP A 75 -31.86 -13.19 6.00
N ALA A 76 -30.56 -12.92 5.93
CA ALA A 76 -29.53 -13.86 6.35
C ALA A 76 -29.60 -14.22 7.83
N GLN A 77 -30.10 -13.33 8.68
CA GLN A 77 -30.28 -13.59 10.12
C GLN A 77 -31.47 -14.50 10.43
N LEU A 78 -32.46 -14.55 9.54
CA LEU A 78 -33.62 -15.44 9.68
C LEU A 78 -33.29 -16.88 9.29
N ALA A 79 -32.23 -17.08 8.51
CA ALA A 79 -31.92 -18.37 7.90
C ALA A 79 -31.00 -19.21 8.80
N PRO A 80 -31.30 -20.51 8.99
CA PRO A 80 -30.38 -21.40 9.68
C PRO A 80 -29.10 -21.62 8.86
N ALA A 81 -28.03 -22.06 9.52
CA ALA A 81 -26.77 -22.37 8.87
C ALA A 81 -26.96 -23.36 7.69
N GLY A 82 -26.34 -23.07 6.55
CA GLY A 82 -26.43 -23.89 5.33
C GLY A 82 -27.74 -23.75 4.53
N PHE A 83 -28.71 -22.95 4.99
CA PHE A 83 -29.97 -22.75 4.27
C PHE A 83 -29.75 -22.25 2.83
N PHE A 84 -28.98 -21.17 2.65
CA PHE A 84 -28.74 -20.59 1.33
C PHE A 84 -27.88 -21.47 0.41
N GLU A 85 -27.02 -22.33 0.96
CA GLU A 85 -26.30 -23.31 0.14
C GLU A 85 -27.27 -24.35 -0.45
N GLY A 86 -28.25 -24.78 0.34
CA GLY A 86 -29.35 -25.63 -0.14
C GLY A 86 -30.18 -24.94 -1.23
N GLU A 87 -30.53 -23.68 -1.03
CA GLU A 87 -31.28 -22.89 -2.00
C GLU A 87 -30.51 -22.65 -3.31
N LEU A 88 -29.20 -22.38 -3.24
CA LEU A 88 -28.33 -22.28 -4.42
C LEU A 88 -28.31 -23.58 -5.22
N LYS A 89 -28.19 -24.72 -4.53
CA LYS A 89 -28.22 -26.04 -5.16
C LYS A 89 -29.57 -26.31 -5.83
N ASN A 90 -30.68 -25.94 -5.18
CA ASN A 90 -32.02 -26.05 -5.75
C ASN A 90 -32.22 -25.16 -6.99
N ALA A 91 -31.58 -23.98 -7.00
CA ALA A 91 -31.58 -23.07 -8.13
C ALA A 91 -30.60 -23.45 -9.26
N GLY A 92 -29.79 -24.50 -9.08
CA GLY A 92 -28.78 -24.93 -10.06
C GLY A 92 -27.56 -24.01 -10.14
N LEU A 93 -27.30 -23.20 -9.12
CA LEU A 93 -26.20 -22.25 -9.06
C LEU A 93 -24.98 -22.84 -8.35
N GLY A 94 -23.77 -22.39 -8.73
CA GLY A 94 -22.54 -22.76 -8.04
C GLY A 94 -22.49 -22.31 -6.58
N ILE A 95 -22.06 -23.21 -5.68
CA ILE A 95 -21.84 -22.87 -4.26
C ILE A 95 -20.51 -22.11 -4.12
N PRO A 96 -20.49 -20.89 -3.55
CA PRO A 96 -19.27 -20.17 -3.27
C PRO A 96 -18.34 -20.94 -2.32
N ARG A 97 -17.05 -20.99 -2.64
CA ARG A 97 -16.02 -21.58 -1.76
C ARG A 97 -15.57 -20.63 -0.63
N SER A 98 -16.13 -19.42 -0.58
CA SER A 98 -15.77 -18.40 0.40
C SER A 98 -16.23 -18.81 1.80
N LYS A 99 -15.39 -18.56 2.82
CA LYS A 99 -15.77 -18.73 4.24
C LYS A 99 -16.68 -17.60 4.75
N ASN A 100 -17.00 -16.62 3.92
CA ASN A 100 -17.84 -15.48 4.31
C ASN A 100 -19.30 -15.96 4.54
N PRO A 101 -19.87 -15.73 5.75
CA PRO A 101 -21.18 -16.25 6.12
C PRO A 101 -22.34 -15.70 5.27
N LEU A 102 -22.13 -14.56 4.61
CA LEU A 102 -23.14 -13.92 3.76
C LEU A 102 -22.98 -14.24 2.26
N ALA A 103 -21.89 -14.90 1.86
CA ALA A 103 -21.62 -15.18 0.44
C ALA A 103 -22.73 -16.02 -0.20
N ALA A 104 -23.20 -17.07 0.47
CA ALA A 104 -24.29 -17.90 -0.06
C ALA A 104 -25.60 -17.11 -0.19
N ALA A 105 -25.91 -16.23 0.77
CA ALA A 105 -27.11 -15.39 0.74
C ALA A 105 -27.09 -14.40 -0.42
N PHE A 106 -25.98 -13.68 -0.61
CA PHE A 106 -25.83 -12.75 -1.74
C PHE A 106 -25.83 -13.47 -3.09
N ALA A 107 -25.15 -14.61 -3.20
CA ALA A 107 -25.14 -15.40 -4.44
C ALA A 107 -26.57 -15.85 -4.82
N TYR A 108 -27.36 -16.27 -3.84
CA TYR A 108 -28.75 -16.70 -4.07
C TYR A 108 -29.65 -15.54 -4.51
N HIS A 109 -29.67 -14.44 -3.74
CA HIS A 109 -30.56 -13.31 -4.02
C HIS A 109 -30.22 -12.61 -5.34
N LEU A 110 -28.93 -12.47 -5.66
CA LEU A 110 -28.47 -11.85 -6.91
C LEU A 110 -28.35 -12.82 -8.09
N LYS A 111 -28.64 -14.11 -7.87
CA LYS A 111 -28.48 -15.19 -8.87
C LYS A 111 -27.08 -15.23 -9.52
N LEU A 112 -26.03 -15.00 -8.71
CA LEU A 112 -24.64 -14.98 -9.17
C LEU A 112 -24.12 -16.41 -9.29
N ASP A 113 -23.70 -16.81 -10.50
CA ASP A 113 -23.23 -18.16 -10.76
C ASP A 113 -21.71 -18.23 -10.78
N VAL A 114 -21.12 -18.50 -9.62
CA VAL A 114 -19.67 -18.68 -9.47
C VAL A 114 -19.13 -19.97 -10.08
N ALA A 115 -20.01 -20.85 -10.60
CA ALA A 115 -19.64 -22.04 -11.35
C ALA A 115 -19.94 -21.93 -12.84
N ASN A 116 -20.25 -20.73 -13.34
CA ASN A 116 -20.65 -20.54 -14.74
C ASN A 116 -19.59 -21.08 -15.72
N ALA A 117 -20.06 -21.73 -16.79
CA ALA A 117 -19.19 -22.27 -17.83
C ALA A 117 -18.48 -21.16 -18.63
N ASP A 118 -19.11 -20.00 -18.78
CA ASP A 118 -18.48 -18.82 -19.36
C ASP A 118 -17.49 -18.20 -18.35
N LYS A 119 -16.20 -18.21 -18.72
CA LYS A 119 -15.11 -17.68 -17.89
C LYS A 119 -15.27 -16.20 -17.55
N LYS A 120 -15.79 -15.39 -18.48
CA LYS A 120 -15.98 -13.95 -18.25
C LYS A 120 -17.11 -13.72 -17.26
N LYS A 121 -18.26 -14.33 -17.51
CA LYS A 121 -19.42 -14.25 -16.61
C LYS A 121 -19.09 -14.76 -15.21
N LYS A 122 -18.39 -15.89 -15.11
CA LYS A 122 -17.91 -16.44 -13.84
C LYS A 122 -17.03 -15.44 -13.07
N ALA A 123 -16.11 -14.76 -13.77
CA ALA A 123 -15.23 -13.77 -13.14
C ALA A 123 -16.00 -12.54 -12.67
N ASP A 124 -16.93 -12.04 -13.48
CA ASP A 124 -17.78 -10.90 -13.16
C ASP A 124 -18.70 -11.21 -11.96
N ASP A 125 -19.35 -12.38 -11.97
CA ASP A 125 -20.21 -12.86 -10.87
C ASP A 125 -19.41 -13.05 -9.58
N SER A 126 -18.20 -13.62 -9.67
CA SER A 126 -17.31 -13.79 -8.51
C SER A 126 -16.87 -12.44 -7.93
N LYS A 127 -16.60 -11.44 -8.78
CA LYS A 127 -16.22 -10.09 -8.35
C LYS A 127 -17.38 -9.37 -7.69
N ALA A 128 -18.58 -9.44 -8.27
CA ALA A 128 -19.79 -8.88 -7.70
C ALA A 128 -20.12 -9.53 -6.35
N LEU A 129 -20.01 -10.85 -6.26
CA LEU A 129 -20.26 -11.60 -5.03
C LEU A 129 -19.32 -11.15 -3.91
N ASN A 130 -18.01 -11.10 -4.17
CA ASN A 130 -17.04 -10.68 -3.18
C ASN A 130 -17.32 -9.25 -2.69
N ARG A 131 -17.67 -8.33 -3.60
CA ARG A 131 -18.02 -6.95 -3.25
C ARG A 131 -19.20 -6.89 -2.27
N TYR A 132 -20.31 -7.53 -2.62
CA TYR A 132 -21.53 -7.47 -1.79
C TYR A 132 -21.40 -8.26 -0.49
N ALA A 133 -20.78 -9.43 -0.53
CA ALA A 133 -20.56 -10.23 0.68
C ALA A 133 -19.63 -9.53 1.67
N SER A 134 -18.57 -8.86 1.20
CA SER A 134 -17.69 -8.06 2.07
C SER A 134 -18.41 -6.84 2.64
N ALA A 135 -19.15 -6.09 1.82
CA ALA A 135 -19.95 -4.96 2.31
C ALA A 135 -20.99 -5.40 3.35
N GLY A 136 -21.66 -6.53 3.12
CA GLY A 136 -22.64 -7.09 4.04
C GLY A 136 -22.03 -7.53 5.37
N VAL A 137 -20.83 -8.09 5.39
CA VAL A 137 -20.13 -8.46 6.63
C VAL A 137 -19.80 -7.20 7.44
N ARG A 138 -19.23 -6.18 6.81
CA ARG A 138 -18.96 -4.90 7.47
C ARG A 138 -20.22 -4.24 8.00
N LEU A 139 -21.31 -4.29 7.23
CA LEU A 139 -22.60 -3.77 7.68
C LEU A 139 -23.11 -4.52 8.91
N LEU A 140 -23.02 -5.84 8.91
CA LEU A 140 -23.43 -6.66 10.04
C LEU A 140 -22.59 -6.37 11.29
N GLU A 141 -21.28 -6.19 11.15
CA GLU A 141 -20.39 -5.80 12.25
C GLU A 141 -20.75 -4.44 12.85
N LEU A 142 -20.93 -3.42 12.00
CA LEU A 142 -21.30 -2.08 12.45
C LEU A 142 -22.70 -2.06 13.07
N ALA A 143 -23.64 -2.80 12.48
CA ALA A 143 -25.00 -2.92 12.99
C ALA A 143 -25.04 -3.64 14.34
N ARG A 144 -24.21 -4.68 14.56
CA ARG A 144 -24.06 -5.33 15.87
C ARG A 144 -23.52 -4.38 16.94
N ASN A 145 -22.62 -3.47 16.57
CA ASN A 145 -22.11 -2.47 17.49
C ASN A 145 -23.14 -1.38 17.81
N ALA A 146 -23.92 -0.96 16.82
CA ALA A 146 -24.94 0.07 16.99
C ALA A 146 -26.22 -0.43 17.67
N MET A 147 -26.61 -1.68 17.40
CA MET A 147 -27.88 -2.29 17.79
C MET A 147 -27.68 -3.76 18.21
N PRO A 148 -26.99 -4.03 19.34
CA PRO A 148 -26.69 -5.39 19.76
C PRO A 148 -27.94 -6.15 20.21
N ALA A 149 -28.17 -7.34 19.66
CA ALA A 149 -29.14 -8.30 20.20
C ALA A 149 -28.49 -9.27 21.20
N GLN A 150 -29.29 -9.86 22.10
CA GLN A 150 -28.80 -10.78 23.14
C GLN A 150 -28.25 -12.11 22.59
N ASP A 151 -28.65 -12.49 21.39
CA ASP A 151 -28.26 -13.74 20.71
C ASP A 151 -27.06 -13.56 19.75
N GLY A 152 -26.43 -12.38 19.73
CA GLY A 152 -25.33 -12.06 18.81
C GLY A 152 -25.80 -11.66 17.39
N GLY A 153 -27.11 -11.51 17.17
CA GLY A 153 -27.69 -10.85 16.00
C GLY A 153 -27.72 -9.32 16.13
N ILE A 154 -28.54 -8.66 15.32
CA ILE A 154 -28.84 -7.22 15.44
C ILE A 154 -30.28 -7.01 15.89
N ASP A 155 -30.51 -6.12 16.85
CA ASP A 155 -31.85 -5.80 17.36
C ASP A 155 -32.54 -4.81 16.41
N ILE A 156 -33.19 -5.33 15.37
CA ILE A 156 -33.79 -4.53 14.29
C ILE A 156 -35.24 -4.94 13.98
N THR A 157 -36.04 -3.98 13.49
CA THR A 157 -37.39 -4.23 12.98
C THR A 157 -37.35 -4.62 11.50
N TYR A 158 -38.11 -5.63 11.11
CA TYR A 158 -38.31 -6.04 9.72
C TYR A 158 -39.43 -5.20 9.09
N ASP A 159 -39.11 -3.93 8.89
CA ASP A 159 -39.95 -2.92 8.26
C ASP A 159 -39.08 -1.86 7.56
N SER A 160 -39.72 -0.85 6.99
CA SER A 160 -39.02 0.26 6.34
C SER A 160 -38.10 1.02 7.30
N ALA A 161 -38.43 1.10 8.59
CA ALA A 161 -37.60 1.80 9.57
C ALA A 161 -36.29 1.05 9.82
N GLY A 162 -36.34 -0.27 10.01
CA GLY A 162 -35.12 -1.07 10.16
C GLY A 162 -34.27 -1.10 8.89
N VAL A 163 -34.89 -1.23 7.72
CA VAL A 163 -34.17 -1.12 6.44
C VAL A 163 -33.48 0.24 6.29
N THR A 164 -34.16 1.33 6.66
CA THR A 164 -33.59 2.68 6.62
C THR A 164 -32.40 2.81 7.58
N MET A 165 -32.48 2.29 8.81
CA MET A 165 -31.36 2.33 9.75
C MET A 165 -30.09 1.67 9.20
N LEU A 166 -30.22 0.51 8.54
CA LEU A 166 -29.06 -0.12 7.91
C LEU A 166 -28.58 0.67 6.68
N MET A 167 -29.48 1.25 5.90
CA MET A 167 -29.11 2.10 4.77
C MET A 167 -28.35 3.36 5.23
N ASP A 168 -28.74 3.95 6.36
CA ASP A 168 -28.07 5.11 6.96
C ASP A 168 -26.65 4.75 7.42
N ILE A 169 -26.44 3.55 7.98
CA ILE A 169 -25.08 3.04 8.29
C ILE A 169 -24.27 2.89 7.00
N ILE A 170 -24.86 2.32 5.94
CA ILE A 170 -24.17 2.19 4.65
C ILE A 170 -23.78 3.57 4.11
N GLU A 171 -24.66 4.57 4.23
CA GLU A 171 -24.40 5.94 3.80
C GLU A 171 -23.32 6.63 4.63
N SER A 172 -23.37 6.53 5.97
CA SER A 172 -22.37 7.13 6.85
C SER A 172 -20.97 6.56 6.62
N GLU A 173 -20.88 5.29 6.25
CA GLU A 173 -19.61 4.65 5.89
C GLU A 173 -19.13 4.98 4.47
N GLY A 174 -19.90 5.74 3.68
CA GLY A 174 -19.54 6.15 2.33
C GLY A 174 -19.95 5.16 1.22
N GLY A 175 -20.91 4.29 1.51
CA GLY A 175 -21.57 3.42 0.53
C GLY A 175 -21.02 1.99 0.47
N VAL A 176 -21.75 1.14 -0.26
CA VAL A 176 -21.49 -0.31 -0.39
C VAL A 176 -20.06 -0.59 -0.88
N ASN A 177 -19.55 0.20 -1.84
CA ASN A 177 -18.22 -0.02 -2.40
C ASN A 177 -17.11 0.32 -1.40
N LYS A 178 -17.27 1.40 -0.63
CA LYS A 178 -16.32 1.76 0.43
C LYS A 178 -16.35 0.72 1.55
N MET A 179 -17.53 0.29 1.99
CA MET A 179 -17.65 -0.79 2.99
C MET A 179 -17.05 -2.11 2.51
N ALA A 180 -17.22 -2.48 1.24
CA ALA A 180 -16.60 -3.68 0.67
C ALA A 180 -15.07 -3.61 0.73
N LEU A 181 -14.51 -2.44 0.42
CA LEU A 181 -13.07 -2.21 0.48
C LEU A 181 -12.57 -2.12 1.91
N ASP A 182 -13.29 -1.47 2.82
CA ASP A 182 -12.92 -1.33 4.22
C ASP A 182 -13.04 -2.68 4.95
N SER A 183 -13.99 -3.55 4.57
CA SER A 183 -14.03 -4.96 5.01
C SER A 183 -12.83 -5.76 4.49
N ALA A 184 -12.48 -5.57 3.21
CA ALA A 184 -11.28 -6.17 2.65
C ALA A 184 -10.01 -5.58 3.30
N ALA A 185 -10.03 -4.31 3.69
CA ALA A 185 -8.97 -3.60 4.41
C ALA A 185 -8.86 -4.07 5.86
N ASP A 186 -9.94 -4.34 6.58
CA ASP A 186 -9.85 -4.93 7.92
C ASP A 186 -9.24 -6.34 7.88
N SER A 187 -9.34 -7.04 6.72
CA SER A 187 -8.59 -8.28 6.45
C SER A 187 -7.19 -8.10 5.81
N SER A 188 -6.83 -6.89 5.34
CA SER A 188 -5.61 -6.65 4.54
C SER A 188 -4.72 -5.46 4.97
N GLU A 189 -5.19 -4.60 5.87
CA GLU A 189 -4.48 -3.46 6.48
C GLU A 189 -3.86 -3.82 7.83
N HIS A 190 -4.36 -4.84 8.52
CA HIS A 190 -3.52 -5.57 9.45
C HIS A 190 -2.64 -6.51 8.61
N ALA A 191 -1.55 -5.97 8.08
CA ALA A 191 -0.42 -6.80 7.67
C ALA A 191 -0.10 -7.75 8.85
N GLU A 192 -0.54 -9.01 8.75
CA GLU A 192 -0.54 -9.95 9.86
C GLU A 192 0.89 -10.10 10.41
N VAL A 193 1.07 -9.61 11.63
CA VAL A 193 2.30 -9.78 12.38
C VAL A 193 2.28 -11.19 12.92
N ILE A 194 3.23 -12.04 12.51
CA ILE A 194 3.34 -13.38 13.07
C ILE A 194 3.68 -13.26 14.56
N PRO A 195 2.86 -13.80 15.46
CA PRO A 195 3.18 -13.85 16.87
C PRO A 195 4.43 -14.72 17.05
N LEU A 196 5.48 -14.16 17.64
CA LEU A 196 6.70 -14.91 17.94
C LEU A 196 6.57 -15.57 19.31
N SER A 197 7.20 -16.73 19.49
CA SER A 197 7.33 -17.37 20.80
C SER A 197 8.02 -16.44 21.80
N SER A 198 7.68 -16.53 23.10
CA SER A 198 8.39 -15.80 24.17
C SER A 198 9.89 -16.10 24.18
N ASP A 199 10.26 -17.29 23.71
CA ASP A 199 11.63 -17.79 23.73
C ASP A 199 12.31 -17.68 22.36
N ALA A 200 11.66 -17.03 21.38
CA ALA A 200 12.11 -16.96 19.98
C ALA A 200 13.57 -16.51 19.82
N HIS A 201 13.91 -15.45 20.55
CA HIS A 201 15.25 -14.89 20.58
C HIS A 201 16.26 -15.89 21.16
N THR A 202 15.96 -16.52 22.30
CA THR A 202 16.82 -17.54 22.91
C THR A 202 16.98 -18.79 22.03
N ILE A 203 15.92 -19.25 21.37
CA ILE A 203 15.95 -20.40 20.48
C ILE A 203 16.90 -20.14 19.32
N ARG A 204 16.79 -18.99 18.64
CA ARG A 204 17.67 -18.65 17.53
C ARG A 204 19.10 -18.36 17.95
N GLN A 205 19.29 -17.69 19.09
CA GLN A 205 20.62 -17.53 19.68
C GLN A 205 21.28 -18.90 19.91
N SER A 206 20.56 -19.87 20.46
CA SER A 206 21.10 -21.21 20.70
C SER A 206 21.42 -21.97 19.41
N ALA A 207 20.61 -21.81 18.37
CA ALA A 207 20.84 -22.42 17.06
C ALA A 207 22.04 -21.78 16.34
N MET A 208 22.16 -20.45 16.38
CA MET A 208 23.27 -19.72 15.79
C MET A 208 24.58 -19.97 16.53
N ALA A 209 24.56 -20.01 17.86
CA ALA A 209 25.71 -20.42 18.66
C ALA A 209 26.18 -21.83 18.29
N LYS A 210 25.25 -22.79 18.18
CA LYS A 210 25.57 -24.15 17.72
C LYS A 210 26.15 -24.17 16.30
N SER A 211 25.67 -23.31 15.40
CA SER A 211 26.18 -23.21 14.03
C SER A 211 27.58 -22.59 13.95
N LEU A 212 27.80 -21.45 14.63
CA LEU A 212 29.08 -20.74 14.66
C LEU A 212 30.17 -21.54 15.39
N LEU A 213 29.80 -22.29 16.45
CA LEU A 213 30.73 -23.10 17.23
C LEU A 213 30.88 -24.53 16.68
N GLY A 214 29.91 -25.02 15.92
CA GLY A 214 29.86 -26.38 15.36
C GLY A 214 30.45 -26.52 13.95
N GLY A 215 30.79 -25.41 13.27
CA GLY A 215 31.34 -25.39 11.90
C GLY A 215 32.76 -25.94 11.76
N ALA A 216 33.44 -26.35 12.83
CA ALA A 216 34.71 -27.03 12.74
C ALA A 216 34.50 -28.52 12.40
N GLN A 217 34.33 -28.83 11.11
CA GLN A 217 34.58 -30.18 10.58
C GLN A 217 36.05 -30.64 10.73
N GLY A 218 36.88 -29.88 11.46
CA GLY A 218 38.21 -30.26 11.90
C GLY A 218 38.43 -29.97 13.38
N GLY A 219 37.60 -30.52 14.28
CA GLY A 219 37.96 -30.77 15.70
C GLY A 219 38.34 -29.59 16.59
N GLY A 220 38.27 -28.34 16.13
CA GLY A 220 38.51 -27.14 16.94
C GLY A 220 37.20 -26.59 17.49
N SER A 221 37.00 -26.61 18.81
CA SER A 221 35.93 -25.83 19.44
C SER A 221 36.10 -24.37 19.03
N GLY A 222 35.20 -23.82 18.20
CA GLY A 222 35.17 -22.38 17.99
C GLY A 222 35.04 -21.70 19.35
N SER A 223 35.88 -20.71 19.66
CA SER A 223 35.72 -19.86 20.85
C SER A 223 35.25 -18.48 20.40
N LEU A 224 34.34 -17.88 21.16
CA LEU A 224 33.90 -16.51 20.92
C LEU A 224 34.84 -15.59 21.71
N ILE A 225 35.55 -14.72 20.99
CA ILE A 225 36.64 -13.93 21.53
C ILE A 225 36.23 -12.46 21.57
N PHE A 226 36.30 -11.84 22.75
CA PHE A 226 36.20 -10.39 22.87
C PHE A 226 37.55 -9.78 22.49
N ALA A 227 37.60 -9.06 21.37
CA ALA A 227 38.81 -8.42 20.87
C ALA A 227 38.80 -6.92 21.20
N LEU A 228 39.80 -6.45 21.95
CA LEU A 228 40.08 -5.03 22.09
C LEU A 228 40.78 -4.56 20.81
N ALA A 229 40.05 -3.83 19.97
CA ALA A 229 40.62 -3.19 18.79
C ALA A 229 41.16 -1.80 19.12
N LEU A 230 42.39 -1.51 18.72
CA LEU A 230 42.93 -0.15 18.66
C LEU A 230 42.58 0.43 17.30
N GLN A 231 41.72 1.45 17.30
CA GLN A 231 41.34 2.17 16.10
C GLN A 231 42.25 3.40 15.96
N SER A 232 43.12 3.41 14.95
CA SER A 232 43.97 4.57 14.62
C SER A 232 43.53 5.13 13.28
N GLY A 233 42.91 6.31 13.31
CA GLY A 233 42.72 7.20 12.16
C GLY A 233 42.41 6.55 10.81
N GLY A 234 41.24 5.93 10.65
CA GLY A 234 40.73 5.49 9.34
C GLY A 234 41.31 4.19 8.77
N GLU A 235 42.28 3.56 9.44
CA GLU A 235 42.77 2.22 9.08
C GLU A 235 41.91 1.10 9.68
N GLU A 236 42.05 -0.12 9.13
CA GLU A 236 41.41 -1.30 9.71
C GLU A 236 41.83 -1.49 11.18
N PRO A 237 40.87 -1.80 12.08
CA PRO A 237 41.14 -1.94 13.50
C PRO A 237 42.18 -3.04 13.77
N LYS A 238 43.29 -2.67 14.42
CA LYS A 238 44.29 -3.65 14.88
C LYS A 238 43.83 -4.26 16.20
N ILE A 239 43.70 -5.57 16.24
CA ILE A 239 43.37 -6.30 17.46
C ILE A 239 44.58 -6.25 18.41
N ALA A 240 44.42 -5.55 19.52
CA ALA A 240 45.47 -5.35 20.52
C ALA A 240 45.45 -6.41 21.62
N ARG A 241 44.27 -6.94 21.93
CA ARG A 241 44.10 -7.98 22.95
C ARG A 241 42.85 -8.80 22.69
N THR A 242 42.89 -10.05 23.09
CA THR A 242 41.76 -10.98 23.02
C THR A 242 41.43 -11.53 24.41
N LEU A 243 40.16 -11.79 24.65
CA LEU A 243 39.65 -12.47 25.84
C LEU A 243 38.68 -13.54 25.40
N ASP A 244 38.97 -14.80 25.72
CA ASP A 244 38.02 -15.89 25.50
C ASP A 244 36.85 -15.75 26.47
N LEU A 245 35.64 -15.75 25.93
CA LEU A 245 34.43 -15.69 26.73
C LEU A 245 34.01 -17.11 27.14
N PRO A 246 33.66 -17.33 28.42
CA PRO A 246 33.16 -18.62 28.85
C PRO A 246 31.76 -18.87 28.25
N PRO A 247 31.37 -20.14 28.00
CA PRO A 247 30.09 -20.48 27.38
C PRO A 247 28.86 -19.88 28.10
N GLU A 248 28.94 -19.67 29.41
CA GLU A 248 27.86 -19.09 30.21
C GLU A 248 27.64 -17.59 29.96
N ALA A 249 28.65 -16.87 29.43
CA ALA A 249 28.54 -15.46 29.06
C ALA A 249 27.84 -15.24 27.70
N MET A 250 27.69 -16.31 26.91
CA MET A 250 27.18 -16.26 25.55
C MET A 250 25.76 -15.67 25.46
N PRO A 251 24.77 -16.05 26.30
CA PRO A 251 23.42 -15.48 26.21
C PRO A 251 23.39 -13.97 26.44
N LEU A 252 24.29 -13.45 27.29
CA LEU A 252 24.38 -12.02 27.61
C LEU A 252 24.96 -11.24 26.43
N VAL A 253 26.05 -11.72 25.83
CA VAL A 253 26.69 -11.05 24.68
C VAL A 253 25.79 -11.10 23.45
N TYR A 254 25.13 -12.22 23.19
CA TYR A 254 24.23 -12.34 22.03
C TYR A 254 23.05 -11.38 22.08
N SER A 255 22.53 -11.07 23.27
CA SER A 255 21.43 -10.11 23.42
C SER A 255 21.79 -8.68 23.00
N ALA A 256 23.08 -8.37 22.93
CA ALA A 256 23.61 -7.08 22.50
C ALA A 256 23.97 -7.04 21.01
N LEU A 257 23.99 -8.19 20.31
CA LEU A 257 24.40 -8.29 18.91
C LEU A 257 23.18 -8.34 17.99
N ASP A 258 23.20 -7.53 16.93
CA ASP A 258 22.21 -7.59 15.85
C ASP A 258 22.64 -8.67 14.85
N LEU A 259 22.11 -9.88 15.00
CA LEU A 259 22.57 -11.08 14.29
C LEU A 259 21.80 -11.39 13.00
N ALA A 260 20.79 -10.59 12.65
CA ALA A 260 20.00 -10.82 11.45
C ALA A 260 20.89 -10.81 10.17
N ASP A 261 20.51 -11.60 9.17
CA ASP A 261 21.12 -11.58 7.83
C ASP A 261 21.18 -10.13 7.31
N GLU A 262 22.31 -9.73 6.71
CA GLU A 262 22.50 -8.37 6.21
C GLU A 262 21.43 -7.95 5.19
N ARG A 263 20.92 -8.90 4.40
CA ARG A 263 19.81 -8.67 3.46
C ARG A 263 18.50 -8.38 4.18
N ILE A 264 18.24 -9.01 5.33
CA ILE A 264 17.07 -8.69 6.17
C ILE A 264 17.22 -7.30 6.76
N LYS A 265 18.41 -6.97 7.28
CA LYS A 265 18.70 -5.64 7.81
C LYS A 265 18.53 -4.56 6.74
N LEU A 266 19.06 -4.79 5.54
CA LEU A 266 18.92 -3.89 4.40
C LEU A 266 17.44 -3.75 4.00
N LEU A 267 16.70 -4.85 3.90
CA LEU A 267 15.27 -4.82 3.56
C LEU A 267 14.43 -4.05 4.60
N ALA A 268 14.71 -4.24 5.89
CA ALA A 268 14.06 -3.49 6.96
C ALA A 268 14.41 -1.99 6.90
N GLU A 269 15.68 -1.65 6.66
CA GLU A 269 16.16 -0.27 6.49
C GLU A 269 15.50 0.41 5.28
N LEU A 270 15.32 -0.34 4.18
CA LEU A 270 14.57 0.12 3.00
C LEU A 270 13.11 0.45 3.37
N PHE A 271 12.45 -0.36 4.21
CA PHE A 271 11.09 -0.05 4.67
C PHE A 271 11.03 1.17 5.58
N GLU A 272 12.04 1.38 6.44
CA GLU A 272 12.14 2.58 7.28
C GLU A 272 12.34 3.84 6.44
N VAL A 273 13.33 3.85 5.54
CA VAL A 273 13.58 5.01 4.68
C VAL A 273 12.41 5.27 3.72
N GLY A 274 11.71 4.21 3.28
CA GLY A 274 10.54 4.32 2.41
C GLY A 274 9.35 5.04 3.04
N GLU A 275 9.29 5.17 4.37
CA GLU A 275 8.28 6.00 5.04
C GLU A 275 8.44 7.49 4.77
N ALA A 276 9.64 7.93 4.34
CA ALA A 276 9.90 9.32 3.96
C ALA A 276 9.00 9.78 2.78
N LEU A 277 8.45 8.84 2.01
CA LEU A 277 7.47 9.11 0.97
C LEU A 277 6.06 8.93 1.53
N VAL A 278 5.22 9.96 1.52
CA VAL A 278 3.81 9.86 1.95
C VAL A 278 2.96 9.19 0.87
N GLU A 279 2.15 8.18 1.22
CA GLU A 279 1.16 7.60 0.29
C GLU A 279 -0.09 8.48 0.24
N GLU A 280 -0.39 9.06 -0.92
CA GLU A 280 -1.49 10.01 -1.08
C GLU A 280 -2.68 9.40 -1.82
N LYS A 281 -3.91 9.81 -1.47
CA LYS A 281 -5.09 9.49 -2.27
C LYS A 281 -5.02 10.25 -3.59
N THR A 282 -5.19 9.53 -4.69
CA THR A 282 -5.22 10.12 -6.04
C THR A 282 -6.64 10.53 -6.42
N ASN A 283 -6.81 11.19 -7.57
CA ASN A 283 -8.15 11.41 -8.13
C ASN A 283 -8.68 10.17 -8.88
N ILE A 284 -7.86 9.12 -9.03
CA ILE A 284 -8.20 7.90 -9.78
C ILE A 284 -9.06 7.01 -8.89
N LEU A 285 -10.23 6.61 -9.37
CA LEU A 285 -11.11 5.70 -8.65
C LEU A 285 -10.55 4.28 -8.60
N VAL A 286 -10.84 3.57 -7.51
CA VAL A 286 -10.53 2.13 -7.42
C VAL A 286 -11.36 1.37 -8.46
N ASN A 287 -12.68 1.61 -8.51
CA ASN A 287 -13.56 1.12 -9.56
C ASN A 287 -13.97 2.24 -10.51
N HIS A 288 -13.78 2.02 -11.81
CA HIS A 288 -14.12 2.99 -12.85
C HIS A 288 -15.62 3.30 -12.98
N GLU A 289 -16.49 2.43 -12.45
CA GLU A 289 -17.95 2.61 -12.42
C GLU A 289 -18.41 3.52 -11.28
N ASP A 290 -17.53 3.82 -10.32
CA ASP A 290 -17.85 4.73 -9.23
C ASP A 290 -18.00 6.16 -9.76
N ASP A 291 -18.81 6.99 -9.10
CA ASP A 291 -18.98 8.37 -9.52
C ASP A 291 -17.69 9.16 -9.22
N PRO A 292 -17.05 9.77 -10.25
CA PRO A 292 -15.84 10.56 -10.07
C PRO A 292 -16.05 11.85 -9.26
N ASN A 293 -17.29 12.33 -9.10
CA ASN A 293 -17.59 13.52 -8.31
C ASN A 293 -17.93 13.22 -6.85
N ASP A 294 -18.12 11.94 -6.50
CA ASP A 294 -18.40 11.55 -5.14
C ASP A 294 -17.10 11.50 -4.31
N SER A 295 -17.08 12.30 -3.25
CA SER A 295 -15.97 12.40 -2.30
C SER A 295 -15.81 11.15 -1.43
N ALA A 296 -16.87 10.37 -1.26
CA ALA A 296 -16.85 9.10 -0.53
C ALA A 296 -16.34 7.93 -1.40
N SER A 297 -16.34 8.08 -2.73
CA SER A 297 -15.87 7.05 -3.65
C SER A 297 -14.40 6.70 -3.38
N PRO A 298 -14.07 5.40 -3.22
CA PRO A 298 -12.71 4.95 -2.96
C PRO A 298 -11.75 5.37 -4.07
N ARG A 299 -10.68 6.03 -3.67
CA ARG A 299 -9.60 6.47 -4.56
C ARG A 299 -8.37 5.59 -4.42
N ARG A 300 -7.69 5.35 -5.53
CA ARG A 300 -6.41 4.64 -5.55
C ARG A 300 -5.39 5.45 -4.77
N LEU A 301 -4.58 4.76 -3.99
CA LEU A 301 -3.43 5.34 -3.31
C LEU A 301 -2.23 5.38 -4.26
N ALA A 302 -1.53 6.51 -4.28
CA ALA A 302 -0.20 6.64 -4.83
C ALA A 302 0.80 5.87 -3.96
N SER A 303 0.78 4.55 -4.09
CA SER A 303 1.53 3.63 -3.22
C SER A 303 3.03 3.73 -3.48
N ARG A 304 3.85 3.63 -2.42
CA ARG A 304 5.33 3.67 -2.59
C ARG A 304 5.80 2.43 -3.36
N GLN A 305 6.58 2.65 -4.40
CA GLN A 305 7.19 1.59 -5.20
C GLN A 305 8.66 1.47 -4.85
N PHE A 306 9.11 0.25 -4.62
CA PHE A 306 10.52 -0.08 -4.41
C PHE A 306 11.01 -0.72 -5.70
N VAL A 307 11.71 0.08 -6.51
CA VAL A 307 12.15 -0.30 -7.84
C VAL A 307 13.64 -0.63 -7.82
N PHE A 308 14.01 -1.76 -8.38
CA PHE A 308 15.39 -2.17 -8.60
C PHE A 308 15.74 -1.91 -10.05
N HIS A 309 16.93 -1.36 -10.28
CA HIS A 309 17.46 -1.06 -11.60
C HIS A 309 18.55 -2.06 -12.01
N PRO A 310 18.74 -2.27 -13.34
CA PRO A 310 19.78 -3.18 -13.84
C PRO A 310 21.21 -2.85 -13.39
N ASP A 311 21.48 -1.60 -13.01
CA ASP A 311 22.78 -1.15 -12.52
C ASP A 311 23.02 -1.45 -11.02
N GLY A 312 22.12 -2.22 -10.39
CA GLY A 312 22.18 -2.60 -8.98
C GLY A 312 21.69 -1.52 -8.01
N LYS A 313 21.30 -0.34 -8.50
CA LYS A 313 20.69 0.71 -7.66
C LYS A 313 19.21 0.47 -7.48
N MET A 314 18.63 1.18 -6.52
CA MET A 314 17.19 1.19 -6.30
C MET A 314 16.64 2.61 -6.25
N THR A 315 15.37 2.74 -6.60
CA THR A 315 14.58 3.96 -6.40
C THR A 315 13.33 3.63 -5.60
N ILE A 316 13.05 4.43 -4.57
CA ILE A 316 11.77 4.43 -3.87
C ILE A 316 11.00 5.67 -4.29
N SER A 317 9.85 5.49 -4.93
CA SER A 317 9.09 6.60 -5.52
C SER A 317 7.60 6.31 -5.60
N PRO A 318 6.74 7.34 -5.73
CA PRO A 318 5.32 7.13 -5.89
C PRO A 318 4.99 6.58 -7.29
N ILE A 319 3.89 5.85 -7.37
CA ILE A 319 3.17 5.58 -8.62
C ILE A 319 1.88 6.40 -8.63
N LEU A 320 1.36 6.70 -9.82
CA LEU A 320 0.11 7.47 -10.04
C LEU A 320 0.15 8.95 -9.61
N ASN A 321 1.19 9.38 -8.91
CA ASN A 321 1.47 10.79 -8.64
C ASN A 321 2.73 11.22 -9.41
N GLN A 322 2.69 12.42 -10.00
CA GLN A 322 3.81 13.00 -10.77
C GLN A 322 4.63 13.99 -9.93
N SER A 323 4.32 14.12 -8.65
CA SER A 323 5.08 14.94 -7.71
C SER A 323 5.13 14.22 -6.35
N GLY A 324 6.30 14.25 -5.69
CA GLY A 324 6.51 13.55 -4.42
C GLY A 324 7.98 13.25 -4.17
N VAL A 325 8.27 12.79 -2.97
CA VAL A 325 9.63 12.42 -2.55
C VAL A 325 10.16 11.26 -3.40
N ILE A 326 11.40 11.37 -3.84
CA ILE A 326 12.11 10.27 -4.52
C ILE A 326 13.37 9.94 -3.74
N ILE A 327 13.59 8.67 -3.48
CA ILE A 327 14.74 8.20 -2.73
C ILE A 327 15.59 7.35 -3.66
N LYS A 328 16.82 7.76 -3.93
CA LYS A 328 17.81 6.94 -4.62
C LYS A 328 18.60 6.16 -3.59
N VAL A 329 18.80 4.88 -3.84
CA VAL A 329 19.52 3.98 -2.94
C VAL A 329 20.61 3.26 -3.71
N ALA A 330 21.82 3.27 -3.16
CA ALA A 330 22.94 2.44 -3.58
C ALA A 330 23.22 1.43 -2.46
N PRO A 331 22.67 0.20 -2.54
CA PRO A 331 22.86 -0.82 -1.51
C PRO A 331 24.31 -1.32 -1.50
N SER A 332 24.82 -1.67 -0.32
CA SER A 332 26.14 -2.27 -0.15
C SER A 332 26.14 -3.79 -0.33
N VAL A 333 24.96 -4.41 -0.28
CA VAL A 333 24.74 -5.85 -0.45
C VAL A 333 23.69 -6.07 -1.53
N ASP A 334 23.90 -7.07 -2.39
CA ASP A 334 22.89 -7.47 -3.38
C ASP A 334 21.75 -8.22 -2.68
N LEU A 335 20.59 -7.55 -2.58
CA LEU A 335 19.39 -8.11 -1.98
C LEU A 335 18.82 -9.29 -2.78
N LEU A 336 18.97 -9.29 -4.10
CA LEU A 336 18.39 -10.30 -5.00
C LEU A 336 19.37 -11.43 -5.33
N GLY A 337 20.65 -11.23 -5.00
CA GLY A 337 21.75 -12.19 -5.14
C GLY A 337 22.17 -12.46 -6.59
N GLU A 338 21.47 -11.87 -7.56
CA GLU A 338 21.77 -12.01 -8.98
C GLU A 338 21.37 -10.72 -9.73
N PRO A 339 22.07 -10.39 -10.83
CA PRO A 339 21.69 -9.29 -11.70
C PRO A 339 20.26 -9.43 -12.23
N ILE A 340 19.54 -8.32 -12.27
CA ILE A 340 18.22 -8.25 -12.90
C ILE A 340 18.34 -7.72 -14.32
N GLN A 341 17.60 -8.33 -15.24
CA GLN A 341 17.30 -7.71 -16.51
C GLN A 341 16.19 -6.70 -16.26
N GLY A 342 16.24 -5.49 -16.85
CA GLY A 342 15.19 -4.46 -16.72
C GLY A 342 14.86 -3.97 -15.29
N HIS A 343 13.79 -3.18 -15.15
CA HIS A 343 13.33 -2.62 -13.87
C HIS A 343 12.31 -3.51 -13.15
N VAL A 344 12.64 -4.03 -11.98
CA VAL A 344 11.70 -4.85 -11.19
C VAL A 344 11.24 -4.11 -9.95
N ARG A 345 10.14 -4.52 -9.35
CA ARG A 345 9.60 -3.91 -8.14
C ARG A 345 9.01 -4.92 -7.17
N PHE A 346 8.91 -4.53 -5.90
CA PHE A 346 8.11 -5.30 -4.94
C PHE A 346 6.61 -5.20 -5.23
N GLN A 347 5.92 -6.32 -5.11
CA GLN A 347 4.46 -6.33 -5.05
C GLN A 347 3.98 -5.59 -3.78
N THR A 348 3.07 -4.63 -3.96
CA THR A 348 2.63 -3.71 -2.89
C THR A 348 2.08 -4.43 -1.64
N TYR A 349 1.28 -5.49 -1.82
CA TYR A 349 0.68 -6.22 -0.71
C TYR A 349 1.73 -7.00 0.10
N GLY A 350 2.54 -7.83 -0.56
CA GLY A 350 3.63 -8.57 0.08
C GLY A 350 4.62 -7.65 0.81
N ARG A 351 4.92 -6.48 0.24
CA ARG A 351 5.74 -5.45 0.89
C ARG A 351 5.20 -5.03 2.25
N ARG A 352 3.90 -4.72 2.37
CA ARG A 352 3.28 -4.30 3.64
C ARG A 352 3.34 -5.41 4.69
N ARG A 353 3.09 -6.66 4.29
CA ARG A 353 3.17 -7.85 5.15
C ARG A 353 4.57 -8.10 5.68
N ALA A 354 5.58 -8.03 4.81
CA ALA A 354 6.98 -8.14 5.21
C ALA A 354 7.39 -7.01 6.16
N ALA A 355 7.06 -5.77 5.84
CA ALA A 355 7.39 -4.61 6.68
C ALA A 355 6.84 -4.74 8.10
N ALA A 356 5.59 -5.19 8.26
CA ALA A 356 5.00 -5.42 9.58
C ALA A 356 5.76 -6.45 10.43
N ASN A 357 6.49 -7.38 9.80
CA ASN A 357 7.20 -8.44 10.50
C ASN A 357 8.66 -8.13 10.81
N ILE A 358 9.36 -7.40 9.94
CA ILE A 358 10.83 -7.18 10.07
C ILE A 358 11.26 -5.71 10.27
N LYS A 359 10.35 -4.74 10.18
CA LYS A 359 10.71 -3.33 10.39
C LYS A 359 11.19 -3.08 11.83
N ASP A 360 10.52 -3.66 12.83
CA ASP A 360 11.01 -3.63 14.21
C ASP A 360 12.33 -4.40 14.35
N ARG A 361 13.38 -3.69 14.77
CA ARG A 361 14.72 -4.23 14.97
C ARG A 361 14.75 -5.47 15.86
N LYS A 362 13.89 -5.53 16.88
CA LYS A 362 13.82 -6.66 17.82
C LYS A 362 13.28 -7.95 17.23
N ARG A 363 12.72 -7.90 16.01
CA ARG A 363 12.12 -9.05 15.34
C ARG A 363 12.99 -9.59 14.20
N ARG A 364 13.97 -8.82 13.71
CA ARG A 364 14.72 -9.12 12.49
C ARG A 364 15.48 -10.44 12.57
N ASP A 365 16.05 -10.72 13.73
CA ASP A 365 16.77 -11.94 14.03
C ASP A 365 15.86 -13.17 14.02
N ALA A 366 14.54 -13.00 14.16
CA ALA A 366 13.53 -14.05 14.13
C ALA A 366 13.06 -14.43 12.73
N PHE A 367 13.56 -13.78 11.67
CA PHE A 367 13.23 -14.13 10.28
C PHE A 367 14.45 -14.61 9.51
N ASP A 368 14.21 -15.52 8.57
CA ASP A 368 15.19 -15.98 7.58
C ASP A 368 14.74 -15.50 6.20
N LEU A 369 15.71 -15.15 5.36
CA LEU A 369 15.48 -14.62 4.01
C LEU A 369 16.06 -15.57 2.96
N GLU A 370 15.21 -15.97 2.04
CA GLU A 370 15.56 -16.75 0.86
C GLU A 370 15.03 -16.05 -0.38
N VAL A 371 15.82 -16.02 -1.46
CA VAL A 371 15.35 -15.54 -2.77
C VAL A 371 15.13 -16.76 -3.65
N THR A 372 13.87 -16.98 -4.05
CA THR A 372 13.49 -18.13 -4.87
C THR A 372 12.90 -17.69 -6.21
N GLY A 373 12.65 -18.66 -7.08
CA GLY A 373 11.79 -18.46 -8.25
C GLY A 373 10.36 -17.99 -7.87
N PRO A 374 9.58 -17.52 -8.84
CA PRO A 374 8.28 -16.90 -8.61
C PRO A 374 7.16 -17.89 -8.25
N GLY A 375 7.42 -19.20 -8.32
CA GLY A 375 6.41 -20.25 -8.21
C GLY A 375 5.40 -20.18 -9.36
N ASP A 376 4.13 -20.44 -9.07
CA ASP A 376 3.03 -20.44 -10.05
C ASP A 376 2.49 -19.02 -10.37
N THR A 377 3.34 -17.99 -10.29
CA THR A 377 2.93 -16.59 -10.51
C THR A 377 3.66 -15.96 -11.69
N GLU A 378 3.09 -14.88 -12.26
CA GLU A 378 3.72 -14.11 -13.33
C GLU A 378 4.89 -13.20 -12.86
N GLY A 379 5.35 -13.36 -11.61
CA GLY A 379 6.51 -12.63 -11.10
C GLY A 379 7.83 -13.15 -11.68
N ILE A 380 8.92 -12.47 -11.37
CA ILE A 380 10.26 -12.90 -11.79
C ILE A 380 10.94 -13.71 -10.69
N LYS A 381 10.81 -13.24 -9.44
CA LYS A 381 11.40 -13.85 -8.25
C LYS A 381 10.47 -13.65 -7.06
N ARG A 382 10.76 -14.32 -5.97
CA ARG A 382 10.10 -14.13 -4.68
C ARG A 382 11.15 -14.02 -3.58
N ILE A 383 11.04 -12.98 -2.76
CA ILE A 383 11.73 -12.95 -1.47
C ILE A 383 10.82 -13.71 -0.52
N LYS A 384 11.26 -14.84 0.00
CA LYS A 384 10.59 -15.55 1.09
C LYS A 384 11.12 -15.04 2.42
N LEU A 385 10.20 -14.75 3.32
CA LEU A 385 10.51 -14.42 4.71
C LEU A 385 9.77 -15.42 5.59
N THR A 386 10.54 -16.26 6.26
CA THR A 386 10.00 -17.35 7.10
C THR A 386 10.56 -17.27 8.51
N THR A 387 9.84 -17.85 9.47
CA THR A 387 10.27 -17.88 10.87
C THR A 387 10.00 -19.25 11.47
N SER A 388 11.04 -19.90 11.98
CA SER A 388 10.91 -21.18 12.69
C SER A 388 10.43 -21.02 14.14
N VAL A 389 10.35 -19.78 14.63
CA VAL A 389 10.08 -19.42 16.03
C VAL A 389 8.72 -18.74 16.23
N ALA A 390 7.81 -18.93 15.28
CA ALA A 390 6.41 -18.57 15.47
C ALA A 390 5.81 -19.28 16.70
N LYS A 391 4.92 -18.57 17.39
CA LYS A 391 4.16 -19.07 18.54
C LYS A 391 3.28 -20.25 18.13
N ASP A 392 2.57 -20.10 17.02
CA ASP A 392 1.67 -21.11 16.48
C ASP A 392 2.37 -21.98 15.43
N GLU A 393 2.10 -23.28 15.45
CA GLU A 393 2.81 -24.26 14.60
C GLU A 393 2.54 -24.03 13.10
N GLN A 394 1.32 -23.61 12.75
CA GLN A 394 0.93 -23.31 11.37
C GLN A 394 1.73 -22.14 10.78
N ASP A 395 2.15 -21.19 11.62
CA ASP A 395 2.90 -20.00 11.19
C ASP A 395 4.40 -20.27 11.02
N ARG A 396 4.92 -21.40 11.52
CA ARG A 396 6.35 -21.74 11.40
C ARG A 396 6.79 -21.98 9.96
N VAL A 397 5.84 -22.28 9.08
CA VAL A 397 6.05 -22.46 7.64
C VAL A 397 5.42 -21.33 6.83
N ALA A 398 4.81 -20.34 7.49
CA ALA A 398 4.18 -19.23 6.81
C ALA A 398 5.25 -18.34 6.17
N ASP A 399 5.03 -18.03 4.90
CA ASP A 399 5.84 -17.07 4.15
C ASP A 399 5.16 -15.71 4.15
N VAL A 400 5.78 -14.73 4.82
CA VAL A 400 5.38 -13.31 4.84
C VAL A 400 6.16 -12.47 3.84
N GLY A 401 6.89 -13.13 2.94
CA GLY A 401 7.67 -12.53 1.89
C GLY A 401 6.85 -11.85 0.81
N MET A 402 7.51 -11.48 -0.29
CA MET A 402 6.89 -10.73 -1.37
C MET A 402 7.36 -11.19 -2.75
N LEU A 403 6.43 -11.08 -3.70
CA LEU A 403 6.72 -11.27 -5.11
C LEU A 403 7.49 -10.06 -5.66
N ILE A 404 8.44 -10.34 -6.54
CA ILE A 404 9.16 -9.35 -7.35
C ILE A 404 8.57 -9.39 -8.76
N GLU A 405 8.01 -8.26 -9.18
CA GLU A 405 7.29 -8.11 -10.44
C GLU A 405 8.09 -7.24 -11.41
N GLN A 406 7.95 -7.51 -12.72
CA GLN A 406 8.39 -6.55 -13.73
C GLN A 406 7.64 -5.23 -13.57
N VAL A 407 8.36 -4.11 -13.70
CA VAL A 407 7.70 -2.83 -13.89
C VAL A 407 7.14 -2.78 -15.31
N ARG A 408 5.83 -3.02 -15.40
CA ARG A 408 5.04 -2.98 -16.63
C ARG A 408 3.73 -2.26 -16.39
N SER A 409 3.25 -1.51 -17.38
CA SER A 409 1.95 -0.85 -17.28
C SER A 409 1.30 -0.71 -18.66
N ARG A 410 0.06 -1.21 -18.79
CA ARG A 410 -0.78 -0.96 -19.99
C ARG A 410 -1.29 0.48 -20.06
N THR A 411 -1.54 1.11 -18.92
CA THR A 411 -2.10 2.47 -18.82
C THR A 411 -1.02 3.54 -18.67
N ASN A 412 0.23 3.26 -19.05
CA ASN A 412 1.37 4.17 -18.93
C ASN A 412 1.57 4.80 -17.52
N ASN A 413 1.25 4.05 -16.47
CA ASN A 413 1.47 4.38 -15.07
C ASN A 413 2.76 3.71 -14.60
N PHE A 414 3.85 4.46 -14.68
CA PHE A 414 5.17 4.03 -14.21
C PHE A 414 5.55 4.78 -12.92
N PRO A 415 6.36 4.17 -12.04
CA PRO A 415 7.01 4.88 -10.95
C PRO A 415 7.78 6.09 -11.46
N THR A 416 7.92 7.12 -10.63
CA THR A 416 8.68 8.32 -10.99
C THR A 416 10.17 8.18 -10.65
N ILE A 417 11.00 8.93 -11.37
CA ILE A 417 12.43 9.06 -11.14
C ILE A 417 12.83 10.54 -11.23
N VAL A 418 13.99 10.88 -10.68
CA VAL A 418 14.59 12.19 -10.88
C VAL A 418 15.31 12.20 -12.22
N SER A 419 15.05 13.21 -13.04
CA SER A 419 15.69 13.41 -14.34
C SER A 419 17.22 13.33 -14.24
N ASP A 420 17.86 12.63 -15.18
CA ASP A 420 19.31 12.49 -15.23
C ASP A 420 20.04 13.82 -15.42
N SER A 421 19.34 14.85 -15.91
CA SER A 421 19.86 16.21 -16.08
C SER A 421 19.83 17.05 -14.80
N PHE A 422 19.14 16.62 -13.75
CA PHE A 422 19.02 17.41 -12.53
C PHE A 422 20.35 17.48 -11.77
N ARG A 423 20.83 18.69 -11.50
CA ARG A 423 22.01 18.96 -10.69
C ARG A 423 21.68 20.09 -9.72
N PRO A 424 21.76 19.88 -8.39
CA PRO A 424 21.49 20.94 -7.44
C PRO A 424 22.54 22.04 -7.54
N THR A 425 22.10 23.29 -7.51
CA THR A 425 22.95 24.48 -7.70
C THR A 425 23.72 24.87 -6.45
N ILE A 426 23.18 24.56 -5.28
CA ILE A 426 23.72 24.94 -3.97
C ILE A 426 24.12 23.68 -3.19
N GLN A 427 25.29 23.69 -2.55
CA GLN A 427 25.79 22.58 -1.72
C GLN A 427 26.27 23.08 -0.36
N THR A 428 25.87 22.39 0.70
CA THR A 428 26.12 22.81 2.10
C THR A 428 27.34 22.16 2.75
N GLY A 429 27.91 21.13 2.11
CA GLY A 429 28.86 20.23 2.76
C GLY A 429 28.22 19.42 3.89
N ASN A 430 29.01 19.05 4.90
CA ASN A 430 28.56 18.26 6.04
C ASN A 430 27.85 19.12 7.10
N LEU A 431 26.68 18.69 7.55
CA LEU A 431 25.81 19.40 8.49
C LEU A 431 25.65 18.60 9.80
N GLN A 432 26.55 18.84 10.75
CA GLN A 432 26.51 18.19 12.06
C GLN A 432 25.26 18.61 12.84
N GLY A 433 24.53 17.64 13.41
CA GLY A 433 23.33 17.90 14.23
C GLY A 433 22.08 18.31 13.44
N LEU A 434 22.08 18.16 12.10
CA LEU A 434 20.93 18.52 11.26
C LEU A 434 19.64 17.79 11.66
N ILE A 435 19.71 16.47 11.87
CA ILE A 435 18.53 15.68 12.26
C ILE A 435 17.95 16.18 13.56
N ASP A 436 18.78 16.46 14.57
CA ASP A 436 18.31 16.94 15.87
C ASP A 436 17.49 18.22 15.70
N LYS A 437 17.94 19.14 14.82
CA LYS A 437 17.18 20.37 14.49
C LYS A 437 15.93 20.11 13.67
N MET A 438 15.96 19.18 12.73
CA MET A 438 14.75 18.76 12.00
C MET A 438 13.71 18.19 12.99
N VAL A 439 14.12 17.29 13.89
CA VAL A 439 13.26 16.70 14.93
C VAL A 439 12.73 17.78 15.88
N GLU A 440 13.56 18.75 16.26
CA GLU A 440 13.18 19.86 17.13
C GLU A 440 12.03 20.71 16.53
N ILE A 441 11.98 20.89 15.21
CA ILE A 441 10.96 21.71 14.54
C ILE A 441 9.68 20.92 14.18
N VAL A 442 9.76 19.59 14.02
CA VAL A 442 8.61 18.73 13.64
C VAL A 442 7.34 18.98 14.45
N PRO A 443 7.36 19.12 15.79
CA PRO A 443 6.15 19.40 16.56
C PRO A 443 5.45 20.71 16.13
N THR A 444 6.22 21.73 15.75
CA THR A 444 5.70 22.99 15.22
C THR A 444 5.11 22.79 13.84
N VAL A 445 5.80 22.07 12.94
CA VAL A 445 5.28 21.75 11.60
C VAL A 445 3.95 21.00 11.70
N LYS A 446 3.87 19.96 12.54
CA LYS A 446 2.62 19.19 12.76
C LYS A 446 1.48 20.05 13.28
N LYS A 447 1.77 21.04 14.13
CA LYS A 447 0.76 21.98 14.66
C LYS A 447 0.19 22.89 13.57
N PHE A 448 1.05 23.43 12.71
CA PHE A 448 0.68 24.45 11.71
C PHE A 448 0.42 23.90 10.30
N ARG A 449 0.53 22.58 10.09
CA ARG A 449 0.31 21.96 8.77
C ARG A 449 -1.08 22.24 8.17
N LYS A 450 -2.12 22.34 9.01
CA LYS A 450 -3.50 22.60 8.57
C LYS A 450 -3.69 24.04 8.09
N ASP A 451 -2.80 24.94 8.49
CA ASP A 451 -2.86 26.36 8.14
C ASP A 451 -2.18 26.64 6.77
N GLY A 452 -1.75 25.59 6.07
CA GLY A 452 -1.14 25.71 4.74
C GLY A 452 0.29 26.27 4.75
N ALA A 453 0.95 26.32 5.92
CA ALA A 453 2.30 26.89 6.04
C ALA A 453 3.36 25.90 5.54
N PRO A 454 4.18 26.25 4.52
CA PRO A 454 5.30 25.42 4.10
C PRO A 454 6.42 25.41 5.15
N VAL A 455 7.31 24.43 5.04
CA VAL A 455 8.58 24.44 5.78
C VAL A 455 9.63 25.10 4.90
N GLN A 456 10.23 26.19 5.38
CA GLN A 456 11.23 26.94 4.66
C GLN A 456 12.63 26.50 5.08
N LEU A 457 13.43 26.08 4.11
CA LEU A 457 14.86 25.83 4.29
C LEU A 457 15.63 26.99 3.66
N THR A 458 16.46 27.66 4.44
CA THR A 458 17.25 28.82 4.02
C THR A 458 18.72 28.54 4.28
N LEU A 459 19.50 28.42 3.22
CA LEU A 459 20.96 28.39 3.31
C LEU A 459 21.51 29.81 3.24
N ALA A 460 22.12 30.24 4.33
CA ALA A 460 22.94 31.44 4.42
C ALA A 460 24.43 31.06 4.37
N ALA A 461 25.30 32.07 4.27
CA ALA A 461 26.74 31.90 4.05
C ALA A 461 27.45 30.91 5.01
N GLN A 462 26.93 30.73 6.23
CA GLN A 462 27.53 29.84 7.26
C GLN A 462 26.48 29.00 8.01
N SER A 463 25.24 28.96 7.57
CA SER A 463 24.20 28.22 8.29
C SER A 463 23.06 27.77 7.39
N LEU A 464 22.55 26.57 7.65
CA LEU A 464 21.26 26.12 7.13
C LEU A 464 20.22 26.34 8.22
N SER A 465 19.20 27.12 7.92
CA SER A 465 18.08 27.40 8.82
C SER A 465 16.81 26.72 8.32
N ILE A 466 16.06 26.13 9.24
CA ILE A 466 14.75 25.52 8.99
C ILE A 466 13.73 26.35 9.75
N ALA A 467 12.75 26.87 9.03
CA ALA A 467 11.73 27.74 9.58
C ALA A 467 10.33 27.20 9.28
N CYS A 468 9.44 27.28 10.26
CA CYS A 468 8.01 27.07 10.07
C CYS A 468 7.28 28.06 10.97
N HIS A 469 6.46 28.91 10.36
CA HIS A 469 5.80 30.01 11.05
C HIS A 469 6.81 30.91 11.79
N LYS A 470 6.72 31.02 13.13
CA LYS A 470 7.62 31.85 13.95
C LYS A 470 8.84 31.10 14.51
N LYS A 471 8.87 29.77 14.42
CA LYS A 471 9.99 28.97 14.94
C LYS A 471 11.06 28.83 13.88
N ILE A 472 12.30 29.11 14.25
CA ILE A 472 13.48 28.95 13.40
C ILE A 472 14.51 28.16 14.19
N VAL A 473 15.09 27.15 13.55
CA VAL A 473 16.23 26.39 14.05
C VAL A 473 17.33 26.43 13.00
N SER A 474 18.60 26.43 13.42
CA SER A 474 19.72 26.52 12.49
C SER A 474 20.83 25.56 12.86
N VAL A 475 21.53 25.07 11.85
CA VAL A 475 22.80 24.35 12.01
C VAL A 475 23.91 25.09 11.26
N PRO A 476 25.15 25.07 11.79
CA PRO A 476 26.30 25.56 11.04
C PRO A 476 26.46 24.81 9.73
N ALA A 477 26.77 25.54 8.66
CA ALA A 477 27.14 24.98 7.37
C ALA A 477 28.57 25.38 7.04
N LEU A 478 29.28 24.53 6.30
CA LEU A 478 30.53 24.95 5.67
C LEU A 478 30.22 26.07 4.69
N SER A 479 31.15 27.02 4.55
CA SER A 479 30.88 28.27 3.81
C SER A 479 30.27 27.98 2.45
N ALA A 480 28.99 28.35 2.29
CA ALA A 480 28.26 28.13 1.07
C ALA A 480 28.53 29.32 0.13
N PRO A 481 29.08 29.09 -1.08
CA PRO A 481 29.37 30.18 -2.02
C PRO A 481 28.10 30.85 -2.55
N VAL A 482 26.96 30.17 -2.44
CA VAL A 482 25.66 30.62 -2.95
C VAL A 482 24.61 30.42 -1.85
N CYS A 483 23.85 31.48 -1.55
CA CYS A 483 22.74 31.45 -0.60
C CYS A 483 21.43 31.20 -1.36
N GLY A 484 20.44 30.61 -0.68
CA GLY A 484 19.15 30.34 -1.32
C GLY A 484 18.10 29.83 -0.33
N THR A 485 16.85 29.91 -0.75
CA THR A 485 15.70 29.52 0.06
C THR A 485 14.80 28.60 -0.75
N VAL A 486 14.37 27.49 -0.15
CA VAL A 486 13.45 26.53 -0.74
C VAL A 486 12.36 26.20 0.26
N ASN A 487 11.11 26.27 -0.19
CA ASN A 487 9.96 25.85 0.59
C ASN A 487 9.62 24.40 0.23
N VAL A 488 9.34 23.55 1.22
CA VAL A 488 8.93 22.16 1.03
C VAL A 488 7.58 21.87 1.71
N HIS A 489 6.90 20.82 1.25
CA HIS A 489 5.62 20.43 1.81
C HIS A 489 5.76 19.98 3.28
N PRO A 490 4.88 20.40 4.20
CA PRO A 490 5.00 20.05 5.61
C PRO A 490 4.90 18.54 5.86
N ASP A 491 4.01 17.83 5.17
CA ASP A 491 3.88 16.37 5.35
C ASP A 491 5.12 15.62 4.86
N ASP A 492 5.73 16.04 3.75
CA ASP A 492 6.96 15.40 3.26
C ASP A 492 8.13 15.68 4.20
N PHE A 493 8.25 16.92 4.70
CA PHE A 493 9.30 17.28 5.67
C PHE A 493 9.20 16.44 6.96
N VAL A 494 7.99 16.28 7.49
CA VAL A 494 7.76 15.46 8.68
C VAL A 494 8.11 14.00 8.41
N ALA A 495 7.61 13.43 7.31
CA ALA A 495 7.87 12.04 6.94
C ALA A 495 9.37 11.75 6.75
N VAL A 496 10.07 12.62 6.02
CA VAL A 496 11.53 12.55 5.83
C VAL A 496 12.25 12.63 7.17
N THR A 497 11.89 13.60 8.02
CA THR A 497 12.54 13.77 9.32
C THR A 497 12.39 12.54 10.21
N GLU A 498 11.17 11.98 10.30
CA GLU A 498 10.88 10.82 11.13
C GLU A 498 11.56 9.55 10.61
N ALA A 499 11.61 9.36 9.29
CA ALA A 499 12.34 8.25 8.68
C ALA A 499 13.85 8.36 8.98
N LEU A 500 14.45 9.53 8.74
CA LEU A 500 15.89 9.75 8.96
C LEU A 500 16.30 9.59 10.43
N ALA A 501 15.44 10.00 11.37
CA ALA A 501 15.71 9.88 12.80
C ALA A 501 15.75 8.44 13.32
N GLN A 502 15.20 7.47 12.57
CA GLN A 502 15.21 6.05 12.94
C GLN A 502 16.44 5.30 12.42
N LEU A 503 17.15 5.88 11.44
CA LEU A 503 18.22 5.20 10.73
C LEU A 503 19.56 5.25 11.49
N PRO A 504 20.35 4.16 11.47
CA PRO A 504 21.70 4.12 12.04
C PRO A 504 22.73 4.79 11.11
N LEU A 505 22.72 6.12 11.06
CA LEU A 505 23.57 6.89 10.14
C LEU A 505 25.06 6.72 10.44
N LYS A 506 25.86 6.64 9.36
CA LYS A 506 27.32 6.76 9.40
C LYS A 506 27.73 8.19 9.08
N GLY A 507 28.44 8.83 10.00
CA GLY A 507 29.00 10.16 9.78
C GLY A 507 27.94 11.26 9.72
N THR A 508 28.15 12.25 8.85
CA THR A 508 27.31 13.45 8.74
C THR A 508 26.38 13.42 7.54
N ILE A 509 25.25 14.11 7.66
CA ILE A 509 24.36 14.38 6.52
C ILE A 509 24.87 15.59 5.77
N SER A 510 24.72 15.58 4.44
CA SER A 510 24.86 16.79 3.62
C SER A 510 23.53 17.15 2.99
N ALA A 511 23.31 18.45 2.78
CA ALA A 511 22.19 18.95 2.00
C ALA A 511 22.69 19.65 0.73
N SER A 512 21.90 19.56 -0.34
CA SER A 512 22.06 20.39 -1.53
C SER A 512 20.70 20.88 -1.98
N MET A 513 20.64 22.07 -2.56
CA MET A 513 19.39 22.77 -2.84
C MET A 513 19.41 23.35 -4.25
N ASP A 514 18.24 23.44 -4.83
CA ASP A 514 17.92 24.20 -6.04
C ASP A 514 16.51 24.78 -5.89
N GLU A 515 16.11 25.75 -6.72
CA GLU A 515 14.78 26.37 -6.69
C GLU A 515 13.63 25.33 -6.65
N HIS A 516 13.85 24.17 -7.28
CA HIS A 516 12.82 23.16 -7.43
C HIS A 516 12.90 21.98 -6.44
N MET A 517 13.99 21.84 -5.67
CA MET A 517 14.23 20.62 -4.89
C MET A 517 15.31 20.78 -3.82
N VAL A 518 15.13 20.08 -2.70
CA VAL A 518 16.16 19.85 -1.68
C VAL A 518 16.59 18.39 -1.74
N VAL A 519 17.88 18.11 -1.61
CA VAL A 519 18.42 16.75 -1.58
C VAL A 519 19.24 16.54 -0.31
N PHE A 520 18.85 15.57 0.50
CA PHE A 520 19.65 15.09 1.64
C PHE A 520 20.44 13.86 1.22
N ARG A 521 21.76 13.87 1.46
CA ARG A 521 22.64 12.72 1.23
C ARG A 521 23.25 12.22 2.51
N PHE A 522 23.21 10.91 2.68
CA PHE A 522 23.72 10.22 3.86
C PHE A 522 24.04 8.76 3.53
N ALA A 523 24.70 8.08 4.46
CA ALA A 523 24.99 6.67 4.35
C ALA A 523 24.74 5.97 5.70
N THR A 524 24.49 4.68 5.63
CA THR A 524 24.41 3.76 6.78
C THR A 524 25.48 2.68 6.62
N ALA A 525 25.43 1.64 7.44
CA ALA A 525 26.25 0.46 7.19
C ALA A 525 25.87 -0.32 5.92
N LEU A 526 24.64 -0.17 5.44
CA LEU A 526 24.03 -1.06 4.46
C LEU A 526 23.76 -0.39 3.11
N ALA A 527 23.77 0.94 3.04
CA ALA A 527 23.55 1.66 1.79
C ALA A 527 23.96 3.14 1.87
N SER A 528 24.10 3.74 0.70
CA SER A 528 24.11 5.19 0.52
C SER A 528 22.78 5.68 -0.03
N TYR A 529 22.32 6.83 0.43
CA TYR A 529 20.99 7.37 0.14
C TYR A 529 21.06 8.80 -0.37
N GLU A 530 20.18 9.10 -1.32
CA GLU A 530 19.80 10.48 -1.65
C GLU A 530 18.27 10.63 -1.54
N VAL A 531 17.80 11.50 -0.66
CA VAL A 531 16.38 11.81 -0.50
C VAL A 531 16.09 13.14 -1.19
N HIS A 532 15.36 13.08 -2.30
CA HIS A 532 14.99 14.20 -3.16
C HIS A 532 13.60 14.70 -2.77
N LEU A 533 13.55 15.88 -2.15
CA LEU A 533 12.38 16.52 -1.58
C LEU A 533 11.94 17.69 -2.48
N PRO A 534 10.79 17.61 -3.18
CA PRO A 534 10.37 18.64 -4.11
C PRO A 534 10.04 19.95 -3.39
N SER A 535 10.32 21.09 -4.04
CA SER A 535 9.84 22.37 -3.54
C SER A 535 8.33 22.51 -3.74
N VAL A 536 7.71 23.44 -3.02
CA VAL A 536 6.29 23.76 -3.13
C VAL A 536 6.07 25.22 -3.48
N SER A 537 4.98 25.48 -4.21
CA SER A 537 4.45 26.83 -4.41
C SER A 537 3.70 27.34 -3.17
N ASP A 538 3.27 28.60 -3.19
CA ASP A 538 2.45 29.21 -2.13
C ASP A 538 1.12 28.48 -1.88
N LYS A 539 0.64 27.69 -2.84
CA LYS A 539 -0.55 26.85 -2.71
C LYS A 539 -0.23 25.42 -2.26
N LEU A 540 0.98 25.17 -1.75
CA LEU A 540 1.50 23.86 -1.38
C LEU A 540 1.52 22.83 -2.53
N GLN A 541 1.48 23.28 -3.79
CA GLN A 541 1.62 22.37 -4.91
C GLN A 541 3.09 21.99 -5.09
N ARG A 542 3.39 20.70 -5.01
CA ARG A 542 4.73 20.15 -5.22
C ARG A 542 5.19 20.35 -6.66
N SER A 543 6.41 20.83 -6.81
CA SER A 543 7.09 20.91 -8.10
C SER A 543 7.31 19.51 -8.68
N ASN A 544 7.08 19.38 -9.99
CA ASN A 544 7.40 18.19 -10.77
C ASN A 544 8.47 18.46 -11.85
N ARG A 545 9.14 19.64 -11.82
CA ARG A 545 10.06 20.10 -12.88
C ARG A 545 11.14 19.08 -13.24
N HIS A 546 11.68 18.38 -12.24
CA HIS A 546 12.74 17.39 -12.40
C HIS A 546 12.28 15.95 -12.13
N ILE A 547 10.97 15.74 -11.99
CA ILE A 547 10.38 14.44 -11.69
C ILE A 547 9.72 13.94 -12.97
N VAL A 548 10.23 12.83 -13.50
CA VAL A 548 9.74 12.23 -14.73
C VAL A 548 9.27 10.81 -14.47
N LYS A 549 8.39 10.30 -15.31
CA LYS A 549 8.05 8.87 -15.28
C LYS A 549 9.27 8.08 -15.73
N MET A 550 9.53 6.96 -15.06
CA MET A 550 10.54 6.02 -15.51
C MET A 550 10.20 5.50 -16.90
N SER A 551 11.22 5.39 -17.75
CA SER A 551 11.06 4.89 -19.11
C SER A 551 10.57 3.43 -19.10
N PRO A 552 9.64 3.05 -20.00
CA PRO A 552 9.25 1.66 -20.17
C PRO A 552 10.46 0.85 -20.65
N VAL A 553 10.65 -0.33 -20.07
CA VAL A 553 11.63 -1.30 -20.56
C VAL A 553 10.89 -2.39 -21.33
N THR A 554 11.37 -2.69 -22.53
CA THR A 554 10.90 -3.85 -23.29
C THR A 554 11.48 -5.10 -22.66
N TRP A 555 10.61 -5.88 -22.04
CA TRP A 555 11.00 -7.17 -21.47
C TRP A 555 11.10 -8.23 -22.56
N PRO A 556 12.11 -9.12 -22.51
CA PRO A 556 12.05 -10.34 -23.31
C PRO A 556 10.73 -11.05 -22.98
N ARG A 557 10.02 -11.50 -24.02
CA ARG A 557 8.75 -12.21 -23.83
C ARG A 557 9.01 -13.41 -22.92
N ILE A 558 8.38 -13.41 -21.73
CA ILE A 558 8.38 -14.58 -20.85
C ILE A 558 7.59 -15.66 -21.59
N GLY A 559 8.28 -16.65 -22.16
CA GLY A 559 7.70 -17.85 -22.75
C GLY A 559 6.75 -17.60 -23.92
N GLU A 560 7.10 -18.10 -25.10
CA GLU A 560 6.08 -18.40 -26.09
C GLU A 560 4.99 -19.27 -25.42
N PRO A 561 3.70 -18.96 -25.57
CA PRO A 561 2.69 -19.96 -25.29
C PRO A 561 3.01 -21.15 -26.19
N LEU A 562 3.06 -22.36 -25.61
CA LEU A 562 3.07 -23.59 -26.39
C LEU A 562 2.08 -23.42 -27.56
N ALA A 563 2.62 -23.55 -28.76
CA ALA A 563 1.98 -23.15 -30.00
C ALA A 563 0.59 -23.79 -30.18
N ASN A 564 -0.30 -23.00 -30.78
CA ASN A 564 -1.39 -23.38 -31.69
C ASN A 564 -2.45 -24.38 -31.17
N ASP A 565 -3.74 -24.10 -31.24
CA ASP A 565 -4.43 -23.98 -32.52
C ASP A 565 -5.60 -22.98 -32.50
N GLY A 566 -5.72 -22.18 -33.58
CA GLY A 566 -6.99 -21.62 -34.03
C GLY A 566 -7.18 -20.09 -33.92
N ARG A 567 -6.36 -19.31 -34.63
CA ARG A 567 -6.67 -17.91 -35.01
C ARG A 567 -7.70 -17.88 -36.16
N PRO A 568 -8.45 -16.77 -36.44
CA PRO A 568 -7.92 -15.43 -36.79
C PRO A 568 -8.63 -14.23 -36.11
N ASN A 569 -7.87 -13.19 -35.72
CA ASN A 569 -7.74 -11.85 -36.35
C ASN A 569 -9.05 -11.06 -36.44
N ASP A 570 -9.04 -9.86 -35.84
CA ASP A 570 -9.77 -8.61 -36.17
C ASP A 570 -9.68 -7.73 -34.88
N GLU A 571 -9.20 -6.48 -34.82
CA GLU A 571 -9.08 -5.39 -35.79
C GLU A 571 -7.81 -4.55 -35.49
N LEU A 572 -7.19 -4.05 -36.56
CA LEU A 572 -6.19 -2.98 -36.55
C LEU A 572 -6.84 -1.61 -36.26
N PRO A 573 -6.07 -0.60 -35.81
CA PRO A 573 -6.60 0.71 -35.44
C PRO A 573 -7.07 1.51 -36.66
N SER A 574 -8.22 2.15 -36.53
CA SER A 574 -8.74 3.10 -37.52
C SER A 574 -7.95 4.41 -37.48
N ASP A 575 -6.97 4.55 -38.37
CA ASP A 575 -6.38 5.84 -38.72
C ASP A 575 -7.27 6.53 -39.76
N SER A 576 -7.81 7.69 -39.39
CA SER A 576 -8.44 8.63 -40.30
C SER A 576 -7.47 9.79 -40.58
N THR A 577 -6.84 9.82 -41.74
CA THR A 577 -6.48 11.09 -42.38
C THR A 577 -6.35 10.92 -43.90
N GLN A 578 -7.05 11.80 -44.63
CA GLN A 578 -7.14 11.89 -46.08
C GLN A 578 -5.86 12.42 -46.75
N ALA A 579 -5.75 12.09 -48.05
CA ALA A 579 -5.10 12.79 -49.19
C ALA A 579 -4.08 11.88 -49.89
N SER A 580 -3.99 11.76 -51.22
CA SER A 580 -4.72 12.28 -52.37
C SER A 580 -4.09 11.63 -53.61
N ASN A 581 -4.93 11.34 -54.60
CA ASN A 581 -4.70 11.31 -56.04
C ASN A 581 -3.58 10.47 -56.70
N ASP A 582 -4.10 9.60 -57.58
CA ASP A 582 -3.82 9.52 -59.03
C ASP A 582 -2.81 8.50 -59.60
N GLU A 583 -3.37 7.78 -60.59
CA GLU A 583 -2.80 7.19 -61.80
C GLU A 583 -2.18 5.77 -61.77
N LEU A 584 -3.05 4.82 -62.16
CA LEU A 584 -2.83 3.63 -63.01
C LEU A 584 -2.08 3.95 -64.34
N PRO A 585 -1.77 2.96 -65.22
CA PRO A 585 -1.93 1.50 -65.15
C PRO A 585 -0.68 0.70 -65.62
N ASN A 586 -0.69 -0.64 -65.49
CA ASN A 586 -0.70 -1.54 -66.66
C ASN A 586 -0.68 -3.05 -66.32
N VAL A 587 -1.64 -3.72 -66.98
CA VAL A 587 -1.90 -5.17 -67.22
C VAL A 587 -2.41 -6.01 -66.05
#